data_AF-A0A6N9PMR9-F1
#
_entry.id   AF-A0A6N9PMR9-F1
#
_cell.length_a   1.000
_cell.length_b   1.000
_cell.length_c   1.000
_cell.angle_alpha   90.00
_cell.angle_beta   90.00
_cell.angle_gamma   90.00
#
_symmetry.space_group_name_H-M   'P 1'
#
loop_
_entity.id
_entity.type
_entity.pdbx_description
1 polymer ?
#
loop_
_entity_poly.entity_id
_entity_poly.type
_entity_poly.pdbx_seq_one_letter_code
_entity_poly.pdbx_strand_id
1 'polypeptide(L)'
;MEPPPGYVQKSRVAAGVLAMLLGAYGVHSFYLGNTSRGLVQLLVSFLTCGFGAIVMQIWGILDGIKLLDGRINTDANGVFLKD
;
A
#
# COMPACT_ATOMS: atom_id res chain seq x y z
N MET A 1 -13.03 -12.39 2.56
CA MET A 1 -14.33 -12.73 1.93
C MET A 1 -14.06 -13.10 0.48
N GLU A 2 -14.84 -14.00 -0.13
CA GLU A 2 -14.74 -14.22 -1.57
C GLU A 2 -15.07 -12.91 -2.31
N PRO A 3 -14.37 -12.59 -3.41
CA PRO A 3 -14.62 -11.37 -4.16
C PRO A 3 -16.07 -11.38 -4.67
N PRO A 4 -16.83 -10.29 -4.51
CA PRO A 4 -18.16 -10.19 -5.11
C PRO A 4 -18.06 -10.37 -6.64
N PRO A 5 -19.08 -10.94 -7.31
CA PRO A 5 -19.03 -11.22 -8.74
C PRO A 5 -18.70 -9.95 -9.53
N GLY A 6 -17.59 -9.99 -10.29
CA GLY A 6 -17.04 -8.84 -11.01
C GLY A 6 -15.90 -8.08 -10.31
N TYR A 7 -15.52 -8.46 -9.09
CA TYR A 7 -14.42 -7.83 -8.36
C TYR A 7 -13.06 -8.46 -8.71
N VAL A 8 -12.20 -7.67 -9.37
CA VAL A 8 -10.86 -8.10 -9.74
C VAL A 8 -9.95 -8.07 -8.51
N GLN A 9 -9.45 -9.25 -8.10
CA GLN A 9 -8.48 -9.34 -7.01
C GLN A 9 -7.18 -8.63 -7.38
N LYS A 10 -6.66 -7.83 -6.45
CA LYS A 10 -5.41 -7.10 -6.61
C LYS A 10 -4.22 -8.00 -6.27
N SER A 11 -3.08 -7.79 -6.96
CA SER A 11 -1.88 -8.61 -6.71
C SER A 11 -1.10 -8.09 -5.50
N ARG A 12 -0.76 -9.00 -4.61
CA ARG A 12 0.06 -8.78 -3.41
C ARG A 12 1.49 -8.45 -3.80
N VAL A 13 2.05 -9.18 -4.76
CA VAL A 13 3.41 -8.88 -5.26
C VAL A 13 3.46 -7.49 -5.89
N ALA A 14 2.47 -7.13 -6.72
CA ALA A 14 2.41 -5.79 -7.31
C ALA A 14 2.35 -4.70 -6.23
N ALA A 15 1.49 -4.87 -5.23
CA ALA A 15 1.35 -3.94 -4.11
C ALA A 15 2.62 -3.84 -3.24
N GLY A 16 3.33 -4.95 -3.03
CA GLY A 16 4.61 -4.96 -2.30
C GLY A 16 5.74 -4.27 -3.06
N VAL A 17 5.82 -4.48 -4.38
CA VAL A 17 6.78 -3.80 -5.25
C VAL A 17 6.49 -2.30 -5.33
N LEU A 18 5.21 -1.92 -5.44
CA LEU A 18 4.77 -0.52 -5.38
C LEU A 18 5.16 0.14 -4.05
N ALA A 19 5.09 -0.59 -2.94
CA ALA A 19 5.46 -0.08 -1.63
C ALA A 19 6.98 0.16 -1.50
N MET A 20 7.81 -0.68 -2.13
CA MET A 20 9.26 -0.49 -2.14
C MET A 20 9.69 0.66 -3.06
N LEU A 21 9.08 0.78 -4.24
CA LEU A 21 9.45 1.79 -5.23
C LEU A 21 8.84 3.17 -4.96
N LEU A 22 7.61 3.22 -4.46
CA LEU A 22 6.83 4.46 -4.23
C LEU A 22 6.34 4.58 -2.78
N GLY A 23 7.07 3.99 -1.83
CA GLY A 23 6.74 4.04 -0.40
C GLY A 23 6.66 5.47 0.15
N ALA A 24 7.55 6.35 -0.28
CA ALA A 24 7.58 7.77 0.06
C ALA A 24 6.29 8.51 -0.29
N TYR A 25 5.55 8.03 -1.30
CA TYR A 25 4.31 8.63 -1.79
C TYR A 25 3.06 7.87 -1.34
N GLY A 26 3.19 6.73 -0.67
CA GLY A 26 2.06 5.94 -0.17
C GLY A 26 1.19 5.27 -1.26
N VAL A 27 1.74 5.06 -2.46
CA VAL A 27 1.00 4.54 -3.63
C VAL A 27 0.47 3.12 -3.40
N HIS A 28 1.16 2.30 -2.61
CA HIS A 28 0.69 0.96 -2.26
C HIS A 28 -0.60 0.99 -1.42
N SER A 29 -0.75 1.99 -0.54
CA SER A 29 -1.97 2.20 0.23
C SER A 29 -3.16 2.54 -0.68
N PHE A 30 -2.95 3.38 -1.71
CA PHE A 30 -3.96 3.65 -2.74
C PHE A 30 -4.27 2.40 -3.57
N TYR A 31 -3.25 1.62 -3.92
CA TYR A 31 -3.43 0.37 -4.65
C TYR A 31 -4.27 -0.62 -3.84
N LEU A 32 -4.10 -0.71 -2.52
CA LEU A 32 -4.92 -1.56 -1.65
C LEU A 32 -6.32 -1.00 -1.36
N GLY A 33 -6.70 0.15 -1.93
CA GLY A 33 -7.99 0.80 -1.67
C GLY A 33 -8.04 1.60 -0.36
N ASN A 34 -6.93 1.68 0.37
CA ASN A 34 -6.80 2.47 1.59
C ASN A 34 -6.49 3.94 1.26
N THR A 35 -7.43 4.62 0.58
CA THR A 35 -7.27 6.01 0.13
C THR A 35 -6.95 6.96 1.27
N SER A 36 -7.57 6.82 2.44
CA SER A 36 -7.29 7.66 3.61
C SER A 36 -5.85 7.52 4.10
N ARG A 37 -5.31 6.29 4.15
CA ARG A 37 -3.89 6.08 4.53
C ARG A 37 -2.93 6.62 3.49
N GLY A 38 -3.17 6.33 2.21
CA GLY A 38 -2.33 6.82 1.12
C GLY A 38 -2.31 8.35 1.08
N LEU A 39 -3.46 8.98 1.28
CA LEU A 39 -3.58 10.44 1.30
C LEU A 39 -2.83 11.07 2.48
N VAL A 40 -2.88 10.46 3.67
CA VAL A 40 -2.09 10.92 4.83
C VAL A 40 -0.59 10.80 4.54
N GLN A 41 -0.12 9.68 3.98
CA GLN A 41 1.29 9.51 3.63
C GLN A 41 1.75 10.55 2.61
N LEU A 42 0.93 10.81 1.58
CA LEU A 42 1.22 11.80 0.55
C LEU A 42 1.21 13.24 1.10
N LEU A 43 0.18 13.60 1.88
CA LEU A 43 0.08 14.91 2.51
C LEU A 43 1.25 15.17 3.46
N VAL A 44 1.62 14.21 4.29
CA VAL A 44 2.76 14.35 5.21
C VAL A 44 4.06 14.52 4.44
N SER A 45 4.33 13.68 3.43
CA SER A 45 5.53 13.81 2.59
C SER A 45 5.60 15.19 1.92
N PHE A 46 4.46 15.75 1.49
CA PHE A 46 4.39 17.04 0.82
C PHE A 46 4.43 18.25 1.78
N LEU A 47 3.67 18.23 2.87
CA LEU A 47 3.63 19.30 3.89
C LEU A 47 4.96 19.46 4.62
N THR A 48 5.72 18.37 4.78
CA THR A 48 7.02 18.40 5.45
C THR A 48 8.16 18.81 4.48
N CYS A 49 7.85 19.41 3.33
CA CYS A 49 8.82 19.76 2.29
C CYS A 49 9.74 18.59 1.87
N GLY A 50 9.21 17.35 1.84
CA GLY A 50 9.99 16.17 1.49
C GLY A 50 10.84 15.56 2.61
N PHE A 51 10.99 16.19 3.78
CA PHE A 51 11.65 15.54 4.93
C PHE A 51 10.86 14.32 5.45
N GLY A 52 9.54 14.43 5.43
CA GLY A 52 8.63 13.32 5.77
C GLY A 52 8.74 12.14 4.80
N ALA A 53 9.24 12.36 3.58
CA ALA A 53 9.35 11.33 2.56
C ALA A 53 10.30 10.20 2.97
N ILE A 54 11.37 10.50 3.73
CA ILE A 54 12.32 9.48 4.21
C ILE A 54 11.63 8.54 5.21
N VAL A 55 10.88 9.11 6.17
CA VAL A 55 10.13 8.33 7.17
C VAL A 55 9.04 7.50 6.48
N MET A 56 8.32 8.09 5.51
CA MET A 56 7.31 7.39 4.73
C MET A 56 7.88 6.30 3.84
N GLN A 57 9.09 6.50 3.29
CA GLN A 57 9.79 5.46 2.52
C GLN A 57 10.13 4.25 3.39
N ILE A 58 10.61 4.45 4.62
CA ILE A 58 10.87 3.34 5.55
C ILE A 58 9.58 2.61 5.88
N TRP A 59 8.49 3.33 6.15
CA TRP A 59 7.19 2.71 6.38
C TRP A 59 6.70 1.91 5.15
N GLY A 60 6.81 2.49 3.95
CA GLY A 60 6.48 1.82 2.69
C GLY A 60 7.27 0.52 2.48
N ILE A 61 8.57 0.51 2.78
CA ILE A 61 9.40 -0.70 2.69
C ILE A 61 8.91 -1.77 3.69
N LEU A 62 8.61 -1.39 4.93
CA LEU A 62 8.09 -2.32 5.95
C LEU A 62 6.74 -2.92 5.53
N ASP A 63 5.83 -2.12 4.97
CA ASP A 63 4.55 -2.60 4.46
C ASP A 63 4.73 -3.45 3.19
N GLY A 64 5.70 -3.11 2.34
CA GLY A 64 6.09 -3.89 1.17
C GLY A 64 6.57 -5.29 1.54
N ILE A 65 7.48 -5.40 2.52
CA ILE A 65 7.95 -6.70 3.03
C ILE A 65 6.80 -7.48 3.65
N LYS A 66 5.94 -6.84 4.45
CA LYS A 66 4.75 -7.52 5.03
C LYS A 66 3.78 -8.01 3.96
N LEU A 67 3.63 -7.29 2.85
CA LEU A 67 2.86 -7.77 1.72
C LEU A 67 3.53 -8.97 1.06
N LEU A 68 4.82 -8.89 0.75
CA LEU A 68 5.53 -9.99 0.09
C LEU A 68 5.62 -11.25 0.96
N ASP A 69 5.81 -11.10 2.27
CA ASP A 69 5.81 -12.16 3.28
C ASP A 69 4.42 -12.76 3.52
N GLY A 70 3.37 -12.19 2.92
CA GLY A 70 2.00 -12.66 3.13
C GLY A 70 1.50 -12.41 4.56
N ARG A 71 2.05 -11.40 5.26
CA ARG A 71 1.48 -10.90 6.52
C ARG A 71 0.26 -10.02 6.25
N ILE A 72 0.27 -9.31 5.12
CA ILE A 72 -0.85 -8.52 4.60
C ILE A 72 -1.39 -9.23 3.36
N ASN A 73 -2.54 -9.89 3.50
CA ASN A 73 -3.21 -10.61 2.40
C ASN A 73 -4.57 -10.05 2.05
N THR A 74 -4.94 -8.88 2.58
CA THR A 74 -6.29 -8.35 2.44
C THR A 74 -6.23 -6.89 2.02
N ASP A 75 -7.11 -6.51 1.10
CA ASP A 75 -7.31 -5.13 0.70
C ASP A 75 -8.23 -4.38 1.69
N ALA A 76 -8.49 -3.09 1.40
CA ALA A 76 -9.39 -2.25 2.20
C ALA A 76 -10.86 -2.75 2.24
N ASN A 77 -11.26 -3.58 1.29
CA ASN A 77 -12.61 -4.11 1.15
C ASN A 77 -12.76 -5.50 1.79
N GLY A 78 -11.72 -6.02 2.46
CA GLY A 78 -11.76 -7.36 3.06
C GLY A 78 -11.61 -8.50 2.04
N VAL A 79 -11.19 -8.18 0.81
CA VAL A 79 -10.95 -9.15 -0.27
C VAL A 79 -9.50 -9.62 -0.21
N PHE A 80 -9.29 -10.93 -0.38
CA PHE A 80 -7.96 -11.50 -0.40
C PHE A 80 -7.18 -11.07 -1.65
N LEU A 81 -5.93 -10.68 -1.44
CA LEU A 81 -4.97 -10.36 -2.47
C LEU A 81 -4.52 -11.65 -3.16
N LYS A 82 -4.39 -11.59 -4.48
CA LYS A 82 -3.82 -12.65 -5.30
C LYS A 82 -2.29 -12.59 -5.19
N ASP A 83 -1.60 -13.73 -5.16
CA ASP A 83 -0.13 -13.75 -5.22
C ASP A 83 0.39 -13.02 -6.48
#